data_AF-A0A7C1VWG5-F1
#
_entry.id   AF-A0A7C1VWG5-F1
#
_cell.length_a   1.000
_cell.length_b   1.000
_cell.length_c   1.000
_cell.angle_alpha   90.00
_cell.angle_beta   90.00
_cell.angle_gamma   90.00
#
_symmetry.space_group_name_H-M   'P 1'
#
loop_
_entity.id
_entity.type
_entity.pdbx_description
1 polymer ?
#
loop_
_entity_poly.entity_id
_entity_poly.type
_entity_poly.pdbx_seq_one_letter_code
_entity_poly.pdbx_strand_id
1 'polypeptide(L)'
;MDTFTCELCKKEFQASPFRGRRKRQFCSQPCARKKIGSEQRGKNNPMWKGGVHFKKGYKYFLKPEHPGASKQGYVAEHRFVMEKKLGRYLTRKEVVHHKNEIRSDNRIENLILMGWGEHLSIHHKGKKLTKKHKRQLSEFRTGTKMPEEIKKKISETMKEVRKKRFWSSKK
;
A
#
# COMPACT_ATOMS: atom_id res chain seq x y z
N MET A 1 20.19 -4.83 48.84
CA MET A 1 19.84 -4.73 47.41
C MET A 1 21.14 -4.92 46.67
N ASP A 2 21.11 -5.67 45.58
CA ASP A 2 22.32 -6.05 44.86
C ASP A 2 22.45 -5.20 43.59
N THR A 3 23.69 -4.99 43.17
CA THR A 3 24.02 -4.26 41.95
C THR A 3 23.95 -5.20 40.76
N PHE A 4 23.15 -4.85 39.75
CA PHE A 4 23.03 -5.61 38.51
C PHE A 4 23.29 -4.73 37.29
N THR A 5 23.80 -5.34 36.23
CA THR A 5 23.93 -4.71 34.92
C THR A 5 22.76 -5.13 34.02
N CYS A 6 22.05 -4.17 33.44
CA CYS A 6 20.92 -4.45 32.56
C CYS A 6 21.40 -5.16 31.29
N GLU A 7 20.83 -6.32 30.96
CA GLU A 7 21.23 -7.09 29.77
C GLU A 7 20.99 -6.31 28.45
N LEU A 8 20.01 -5.40 28.42
CA LEU A 8 19.65 -4.64 27.23
C LEU A 8 20.42 -3.32 27.08
N CYS A 9 20.34 -2.42 28.07
CA CYS A 9 20.93 -1.08 27.97
C CYS A 9 22.29 -0.94 28.67
N LYS A 10 22.79 -2.02 29.29
CA LYS A 10 24.07 -2.08 30.01
C LYS A 10 24.22 -1.12 31.19
N LYS A 11 23.16 -0.38 31.56
CA LYS A 11 23.13 0.47 32.75
C LYS A 11 23.14 -0.38 34.02
N GLU A 12 23.92 0.05 35.01
CA GLU A 12 23.89 -0.49 36.38
C GLU A 12 22.67 -0.02 37.16
N PHE A 13 22.08 -0.92 37.93
CA PHE A 13 20.89 -0.64 38.74
C PHE A 13 20.84 -1.49 40.01
N GLN A 14 20.25 -0.93 41.06
CA GLN A 14 20.06 -1.61 42.34
C GLN A 14 18.68 -2.27 42.38
N ALA A 15 18.60 -3.54 42.76
CA ALA A 15 17.34 -4.24 42.94
C ALA A 15 17.47 -5.45 43.88
N SER A 16 16.34 -6.02 44.28
CA SER A 16 16.34 -7.40 44.78
C SER A 16 16.75 -8.36 43.64
N PRO A 17 17.53 -9.43 43.93
CA PRO A 17 17.99 -10.39 42.93
C PRO A 17 16.88 -11.08 42.15
N PHE A 18 15.67 -11.11 42.71
CA PHE A 18 14.53 -11.78 42.11
C PHE A 18 13.34 -10.84 41.91
N ARG A 19 12.58 -11.09 40.83
CA ARG A 19 11.22 -10.58 40.61
C ARG A 19 10.27 -11.77 40.65
N GLY A 20 9.70 -12.05 41.83
CA GLY A 20 9.00 -13.31 42.05
C GLY A 20 9.97 -14.48 41.95
N ARG A 21 9.72 -15.46 41.06
CA ARG A 21 10.60 -16.63 40.86
C ARG A 21 11.72 -16.42 39.82
N ARG A 22 11.81 -15.25 39.18
CA ARG A 22 12.75 -15.00 38.07
C ARG A 22 13.89 -14.09 38.54
N LYS A 23 15.13 -14.41 38.14
CA LYS A 23 16.30 -13.55 38.37
C LYS A 23 16.11 -12.20 37.68
N ARG A 24 16.63 -11.13 38.30
CA ARG A 24 16.57 -9.77 37.77
C ARG A 24 17.59 -9.60 36.64
N GLN A 25 17.11 -9.24 35.44
CA GLN A 25 17.95 -9.14 34.23
C GLN A 25 17.93 -7.73 33.59
N PHE A 26 16.89 -6.93 33.87
CA PHE A 26 16.69 -5.63 33.24
C PHE A 26 16.46 -4.55 34.28
N CYS A 27 17.00 -3.35 34.03
CA CYS A 27 16.86 -2.21 34.93
C CYS A 27 15.41 -1.69 35.04
N SER A 28 14.56 -1.96 34.05
CA SER A 28 13.20 -1.45 33.99
C SER A 28 12.29 -2.31 33.11
N GLN A 29 10.97 -2.17 33.29
CA GLN A 29 9.97 -2.83 32.45
C GLN A 29 10.11 -2.47 30.95
N PRO A 30 10.39 -1.21 30.55
CA PRO A 30 10.70 -0.88 29.17
C PRO A 30 11.85 -1.70 28.56
N CYS A 31 12.94 -1.91 29.29
CA CYS A 31 14.05 -2.75 28.80
C CYS A 31 13.63 -4.20 28.61
N ALA A 32 12.91 -4.78 29.59
CA ALA A 32 12.39 -6.14 29.45
C ALA A 32 11.44 -6.28 28.24
N ARG A 33 10.50 -5.34 28.06
CA ARG A 33 9.56 -5.35 26.92
C ARG A 33 10.27 -5.17 25.58
N LYS A 34 11.31 -4.33 25.51
CA LYS A 34 12.09 -4.10 24.29
C LYS A 34 12.89 -5.34 23.90
N LYS A 35 13.47 -6.07 24.87
CA LYS A 35 14.15 -7.36 24.63
C LYS A 35 13.16 -8.41 24.10
N ILE A 36 12.06 -8.64 24.80
CA ILE A 36 11.02 -9.61 24.38
C ILE A 36 10.47 -9.26 22.98
N GLY A 37 10.13 -7.99 22.75
CA GLY A 37 9.61 -7.53 21.46
C GLY A 37 10.63 -7.56 20.31
N SER A 38 11.94 -7.66 20.61
CA SER A 38 12.97 -7.89 19.60
C SER A 38 13.10 -9.37 19.24
N GLU A 39 12.90 -10.26 20.20
CA GLU A 39 13.03 -11.71 20.04
C GLU A 39 11.79 -12.32 19.40
N GLN A 40 10.60 -11.82 19.74
CA GLN A 40 9.31 -12.27 19.20
C GLN A 40 8.96 -11.56 17.88
N ARG A 41 9.86 -11.61 16.91
CA ARG A 41 9.66 -11.05 15.57
C ARG A 41 9.68 -12.13 14.49
N GLY A 42 8.95 -11.90 13.40
CA GLY A 42 8.89 -12.85 12.29
C GLY A 42 8.56 -14.25 12.79
N LYS A 43 9.39 -15.23 12.42
CA LYS A 43 9.19 -16.65 12.77
C LYS A 43 9.12 -16.94 14.28
N ASN A 44 9.75 -16.10 15.09
CA ASN A 44 9.80 -16.28 16.53
C ASN A 44 8.56 -15.70 17.23
N ASN A 45 7.67 -15.02 16.51
CA ASN A 45 6.38 -14.62 17.04
C ASN A 45 5.38 -15.77 16.85
N PRO A 46 4.78 -16.32 17.93
CA PRO A 46 3.78 -17.40 17.81
C PRO A 46 2.57 -17.04 16.93
N MET A 47 2.27 -15.75 16.80
CA MET A 47 1.18 -15.25 15.94
C MET A 47 1.59 -15.05 14.48
N TRP A 48 2.84 -15.37 14.10
CA TRP A 48 3.33 -15.20 12.74
C TRP A 48 2.72 -16.24 11.79
N LYS A 49 1.98 -15.76 10.81
CA LYS A 49 1.31 -16.58 9.79
C LYS A 49 2.08 -16.57 8.48
N GLY A 50 3.36 -16.96 8.52
CA GLY A 50 4.20 -17.08 7.32
C GLY A 50 4.48 -15.74 6.59
N GLY A 51 4.32 -14.61 7.27
CA GLY A 51 4.47 -13.28 6.66
C GLY A 51 3.27 -12.86 5.80
N VAL A 52 2.09 -13.45 6.04
CA VAL A 52 0.84 -13.02 5.43
C VAL A 52 0.20 -11.92 6.27
N HIS A 53 -0.24 -10.85 5.63
CA HIS A 53 -0.93 -9.74 6.28
C HIS A 53 -2.23 -9.42 5.52
N PHE A 54 -3.33 -9.24 6.24
CA PHE A 54 -4.61 -8.84 5.66
C PHE A 54 -4.94 -7.40 6.08
N LYS A 55 -5.27 -6.55 5.11
CA LYS A 55 -5.60 -5.14 5.38
C LYS A 55 -6.60 -4.63 4.36
N LYS A 56 -7.71 -4.05 4.85
CA LYS A 56 -8.78 -3.44 4.04
C LYS A 56 -9.32 -4.36 2.92
N GLY A 57 -9.41 -5.67 3.20
CA GLY A 57 -9.86 -6.69 2.24
C GLY A 57 -8.80 -7.21 1.28
N TYR A 58 -7.56 -6.70 1.35
CA TYR A 58 -6.45 -7.18 0.54
C TYR A 58 -5.53 -8.10 1.36
N LYS A 59 -5.00 -9.12 0.70
CA LYS A 59 -3.95 -10.01 1.22
C LYS A 59 -2.58 -9.54 0.71
N TYR A 60 -1.61 -9.55 1.62
CA TYR A 60 -0.23 -9.15 1.37
C TYR A 60 0.73 -10.25 1.80
N PHE A 61 1.86 -10.35 1.11
CA PHE A 61 2.96 -11.27 1.42
C PHE A 61 4.21 -10.49 1.76
N LEU A 62 4.92 -10.93 2.79
CA LEU A 62 6.27 -10.47 3.09
C LEU A 62 7.24 -11.00 2.03
N LYS A 63 7.68 -10.11 1.16
CA LYS A 63 8.66 -10.30 0.08
C LYS A 63 9.63 -9.11 0.08
N PRO A 64 10.56 -9.02 1.04
CA PRO A 64 11.46 -7.87 1.20
C PRO A 64 12.28 -7.55 -0.06
N GLU A 65 12.70 -8.59 -0.79
CA GLU A 65 13.50 -8.47 -2.02
C GLU A 65 12.70 -8.03 -3.26
N HIS A 66 11.37 -7.91 -3.15
CA HIS A 66 10.54 -7.58 -4.31
C HIS A 66 10.65 -6.08 -4.63
N PRO A 67 10.94 -5.67 -5.88
CA PRO A 67 11.11 -4.26 -6.24
C PRO A 67 9.88 -3.39 -5.96
N GLY A 68 8.70 -3.99 -6.05
CA GLY A 68 7.41 -3.37 -5.71
C GLY A 68 6.97 -3.52 -4.24
N ALA A 69 7.83 -3.99 -3.34
CA ALA A 69 7.48 -4.14 -1.93
C ALA A 69 7.31 -2.77 -1.24
N SER A 70 6.45 -2.73 -0.22
CA SER A 70 6.35 -1.59 0.67
C SER A 70 7.63 -1.40 1.50
N LYS A 71 7.75 -0.28 2.22
CA LYS A 71 8.84 -0.06 3.18
C LYS A 71 8.96 -1.16 4.24
N GLN A 72 7.87 -1.89 4.50
CA GLN A 72 7.82 -3.01 5.43
C GLN A 72 8.08 -4.37 4.74
N GLY A 73 8.43 -4.37 3.45
CA GLY A 73 8.71 -5.56 2.67
C GLY A 73 7.46 -6.30 2.17
N TYR A 74 6.27 -5.68 2.17
CA TYR A 74 5.03 -6.37 1.77
C TYR A 74 4.60 -6.06 0.33
N VAL A 75 4.10 -7.08 -0.37
CA VAL A 75 3.53 -6.99 -1.73
C VAL A 75 2.09 -7.50 -1.71
N ALA A 76 1.18 -6.84 -2.43
CA ALA A 76 -0.21 -7.27 -2.53
C ALA A 76 -0.36 -8.51 -3.43
N GLU A 77 -1.19 -9.49 -3.03
CA GLU A 77 -1.37 -10.75 -3.75
C GLU A 77 -1.88 -10.55 -5.18
N HIS A 78 -2.92 -9.73 -5.40
CA HIS A 78 -3.43 -9.44 -6.75
C HIS A 78 -2.34 -8.91 -7.69
N ARG A 79 -1.43 -8.09 -7.15
CA ARG A 79 -0.33 -7.52 -7.93
C ARG A 79 0.67 -8.61 -8.30
N PHE A 80 1.05 -9.43 -7.33
CA PHE A 80 1.97 -10.55 -7.53
C PHE A 80 1.43 -11.59 -8.52
N VAL A 81 0.13 -11.92 -8.46
CA VAL A 81 -0.52 -12.82 -9.41
C VAL A 81 -0.44 -12.27 -10.84
N MET A 82 -0.71 -10.97 -11.01
CA MET A 82 -0.61 -10.31 -12.32
C MET A 82 0.85 -10.25 -12.82
N GLU A 83 1.82 -9.94 -11.96
CA GLU A 83 3.24 -9.93 -12.30
C GLU A 83 3.72 -11.31 -12.78
N LYS A 84 3.30 -12.38 -12.08
CA LYS A 84 3.57 -13.76 -12.51
C LYS A 84 2.98 -14.08 -13.88
N LYS A 85 1.74 -13.64 -14.15
CA LYS A 85 1.09 -13.85 -15.45
C LYS A 85 1.83 -13.14 -16.59
N LEU A 86 2.38 -11.95 -16.32
CA LEU A 86 3.10 -11.14 -17.32
C LEU A 86 4.57 -11.53 -17.49
N GLY A 87 5.16 -12.24 -16.52
CA GLY A 87 6.59 -12.55 -16.52
C GLY A 87 7.49 -11.34 -16.26
N ARG A 88 6.94 -10.23 -15.77
CA ARG A 88 7.70 -9.02 -15.39
C ARG A 88 7.06 -8.31 -14.21
N TYR A 89 7.83 -7.46 -13.53
CA TYR A 89 7.30 -6.57 -12.51
C TYR A 89 6.39 -5.50 -13.12
N LEU A 90 5.34 -5.13 -12.38
CA LEU A 90 4.50 -4.02 -12.74
C LEU A 90 5.23 -2.71 -12.40
N THR A 91 4.93 -1.66 -13.15
CA THR A 91 5.41 -0.32 -12.87
C THR A 91 4.53 0.35 -11.81
N ARG A 92 4.89 1.58 -11.39
CA ARG A 92 4.07 2.38 -10.47
C ARG A 92 2.83 2.98 -11.13
N LYS A 93 2.80 3.07 -12.45
CA LYS A 93 1.68 3.65 -13.23
C LYS A 93 0.59 2.61 -13.55
N GLU A 94 0.94 1.33 -13.40
CA GLU A 94 0.07 0.18 -13.63
C GLU A 94 -0.66 -0.21 -12.33
N VAL A 95 -1.98 -0.34 -12.42
CA VAL A 95 -2.88 -0.68 -11.32
C VAL A 95 -3.63 -1.96 -11.69
N VAL A 96 -3.81 -2.85 -10.72
CA VAL A 96 -4.64 -4.04 -10.89
C VAL A 96 -6.02 -3.76 -10.30
N HIS A 97 -7.06 -3.99 -11.09
CA HIS A 97 -8.46 -3.81 -10.75
C HIS A 97 -9.17 -5.17 -10.67
N HIS A 98 -10.08 -5.33 -9.70
CA HIS A 98 -10.92 -6.51 -9.54
C HIS A 98 -12.25 -6.30 -10.27
N LYS A 99 -12.56 -7.14 -11.26
CA LYS A 99 -13.78 -7.02 -12.09
C LYS A 99 -15.05 -7.14 -11.28
N ASN A 100 -15.09 -8.09 -10.35
CA ASN A 100 -16.23 -8.33 -9.47
C ASN A 100 -16.25 -7.47 -8.20
N GLU A 101 -15.32 -6.52 -8.07
CA GLU A 101 -15.15 -5.65 -6.89
C GLU A 101 -14.83 -6.39 -5.56
N ILE A 102 -14.62 -7.71 -5.60
CA ILE A 102 -14.26 -8.54 -4.46
C ILE A 102 -12.73 -8.59 -4.33
N ARG A 103 -12.19 -7.81 -3.38
CA ARG A 103 -10.74 -7.61 -3.18
C ARG A 103 -9.96 -8.87 -2.78
N SER A 104 -10.65 -9.88 -2.25
CA SER A 104 -10.06 -11.17 -1.87
C SER A 104 -10.01 -12.17 -3.02
N ASP A 105 -10.75 -11.95 -4.10
CA ASP A 105 -10.78 -12.84 -5.27
C ASP A 105 -9.64 -12.49 -6.23
N ASN A 106 -8.48 -13.08 -6.00
CA ASN A 106 -7.24 -12.81 -6.74
C ASN A 106 -7.01 -13.79 -7.90
N ARG A 107 -8.04 -14.48 -8.37
CA ARG A 107 -7.95 -15.33 -9.58
C ARG A 107 -7.66 -14.47 -10.80
N ILE A 108 -6.76 -14.91 -11.68
CA ILE A 108 -6.24 -14.08 -12.77
C ILE A 108 -7.34 -13.59 -13.72
N GLU A 109 -8.37 -14.41 -13.95
CA GLU A 109 -9.55 -14.08 -14.75
C GLU A 109 -10.39 -12.93 -14.17
N ASN A 110 -10.32 -12.69 -12.85
CA ASN A 110 -11.00 -11.61 -12.15
C ASN A 110 -10.17 -10.31 -12.10
N LEU A 111 -8.92 -10.34 -12.53
CA LEU A 111 -8.00 -9.19 -12.47
C LEU A 111 -7.90 -8.52 -13.84
N ILE A 112 -7.84 -7.19 -13.85
CA ILE A 112 -7.54 -6.36 -15.03
C ILE A 112 -6.35 -5.47 -14.72
N LEU A 113 -5.40 -5.40 -15.64
CA LEU A 113 -4.32 -4.42 -15.60
C LEU A 113 -4.76 -3.13 -16.30
N MET A 114 -4.64 -1.99 -15.62
CA MET A 114 -5.08 -0.69 -16.13
C MET A 114 -4.08 0.42 -15.79
N GLY A 115 -4.13 1.53 -16.52
CA GLY A 115 -3.42 2.75 -16.14
C GLY A 115 -4.13 3.47 -14.99
N TRP A 116 -3.38 4.19 -14.15
CA TRP A 116 -3.94 4.92 -13.00
C TRP A 116 -5.10 5.86 -13.35
N GLY A 117 -5.00 6.60 -14.45
CA GLY A 117 -6.07 7.51 -14.89
C GLY A 117 -7.37 6.79 -15.28
N GLU A 118 -7.24 5.62 -15.91
CA GLU A 118 -8.39 4.79 -16.28
C GLU A 118 -9.04 4.16 -15.04
N HIS A 119 -8.23 3.65 -14.11
CA HIS A 119 -8.70 3.13 -12.83
C HIS A 119 -9.46 4.20 -12.03
N LEU A 120 -8.93 5.44 -11.97
CA LEU A 120 -9.61 6.55 -11.30
C LEU A 120 -10.95 6.89 -11.97
N SER A 121 -11.01 6.81 -13.30
CA SER A 121 -12.23 7.08 -14.05
C SER A 121 -13.35 6.08 -13.73
N ILE A 122 -13.02 4.81 -13.45
CA ILE A 122 -14.01 3.78 -13.07
C ILE A 122 -14.66 4.13 -11.74
N HIS A 123 -13.86 4.45 -10.71
CA HIS A 123 -14.37 4.77 -9.36
C HIS A 123 -15.11 6.12 -9.28
N HIS A 124 -14.87 7.00 -10.24
CA HIS A 124 -15.51 8.31 -10.32
C HIS A 124 -16.56 8.42 -11.43
N LYS A 125 -16.84 7.33 -12.15
CA LYS A 125 -17.85 7.32 -13.21
C LYS A 125 -19.21 7.68 -12.62
N GLY A 126 -19.82 8.75 -13.12
CA GLY A 126 -21.13 9.22 -12.66
C GLY A 126 -21.14 10.14 -11.43
N LYS A 127 -20.01 10.41 -10.78
CA LYS A 127 -19.97 11.36 -9.64
C LYS A 127 -19.97 12.80 -10.15
N LYS A 128 -21.04 13.56 -9.86
CA LYS A 128 -21.08 15.01 -10.10
C LYS A 128 -20.15 15.71 -9.09
N LEU A 129 -19.23 16.54 -9.59
CA LEU A 129 -18.45 17.43 -8.73
C LEU A 129 -19.39 18.35 -7.95
N THR A 130 -19.14 18.51 -6.65
CA THR A 130 -19.88 19.45 -5.79
C THR A 130 -19.67 20.89 -6.26
N LYS A 131 -20.63 21.79 -5.96
CA LYS A 131 -20.48 23.22 -6.29
C LYS A 131 -19.18 23.81 -5.71
N LYS A 132 -18.81 23.42 -4.48
CA LYS A 132 -17.55 23.81 -3.82
C LYS A 132 -16.31 23.34 -4.60
N HIS A 133 -16.25 22.07 -5.01
CA HIS A 133 -15.12 21.57 -5.80
C HIS A 133 -15.03 22.24 -7.18
N LYS A 134 -16.17 22.53 -7.83
CA LYS A 134 -16.19 23.28 -9.09
C LYS A 134 -15.60 24.69 -8.91
N ARG A 135 -15.97 25.37 -7.81
CA ARG A 135 -15.46 26.70 -7.47
C ARG A 135 -13.95 26.70 -7.20
N GLN A 136 -13.48 25.74 -6.43
CA GLN A 136 -12.05 25.57 -6.14
C GLN A 136 -11.23 25.27 -7.41
N LEU A 137 -11.75 24.46 -8.33
CA LEU A 137 -11.11 24.21 -9.63
C LEU A 137 -11.10 25.44 -10.55
N SER A 138 -12.13 26.29 -10.50
CA SER A 138 -12.12 27.58 -11.22
C SER A 138 -11.17 28.60 -10.61
N GLU A 139 -11.04 28.62 -9.28
CA GLU A 139 -10.12 29.49 -8.53
C GLU A 139 -8.65 29.08 -8.75
N PHE A 140 -8.34 27.80 -8.97
CA PHE A 140 -6.98 27.34 -9.34
C PHE A 140 -6.63 27.55 -10.82
N ARG A 141 -7.63 27.83 -11.68
CA ARG A 141 -7.44 28.08 -13.12
C ARG A 141 -7.01 29.51 -13.44
N THR A 142 -6.82 30.36 -12.43
CA THR A 142 -6.32 31.73 -12.55
C THR A 142 -4.79 31.82 -12.45
N GLY A 143 -4.07 30.72 -12.73
CA GLY A 143 -2.66 30.72 -13.10
C GLY A 143 -2.51 30.56 -14.62
N THR A 144 -1.70 31.44 -15.23
CA THR A 144 -1.35 31.60 -16.66
C THR A 144 -2.16 30.78 -17.68
N LYS A 145 -2.98 31.46 -18.50
CA LYS A 145 -3.75 30.85 -19.59
C LYS A 145 -2.83 30.02 -20.51
N MET A 146 -3.20 28.76 -20.76
CA MET A 146 -2.52 27.89 -21.74
C MET A 146 -2.59 28.53 -23.13
N PRO A 147 -1.45 28.64 -23.87
CA PRO A 147 -1.42 29.22 -25.21
C PRO A 147 -2.44 28.57 -26.14
N GLU A 148 -3.11 29.40 -26.95
CA GLU A 148 -4.29 28.96 -27.72
C GLU A 148 -3.97 27.90 -28.77
N GLU A 149 -2.74 27.90 -29.25
CA GLU A 149 -2.20 26.92 -30.17
C GLU A 149 -2.17 25.50 -29.58
N ILE A 150 -1.86 25.38 -28.28
CA ILE A 150 -1.83 24.10 -27.56
C ILE A 150 -3.25 23.60 -27.30
N LYS A 151 -4.19 24.49 -26.98
CA LYS A 151 -5.62 24.14 -26.84
C LYS A 151 -6.20 23.60 -28.14
N LYS A 152 -5.84 24.22 -29.27
CA LYS A 152 -6.32 23.82 -30.60
C LYS A 152 -5.82 22.42 -30.97
N LYS A 153 -4.52 22.16 -30.77
CA LYS A 153 -3.92 20.82 -30.99
C LYS A 153 -4.60 19.73 -30.15
N ILE A 154 -4.84 19.98 -28.86
CA ILE A 154 -5.52 19.01 -27.97
C ILE A 154 -6.97 18.76 -28.41
N SER A 155 -7.69 19.79 -28.83
CA SER A 155 -9.07 19.68 -29.32
C SER A 155 -9.16 18.82 -30.58
N GLU A 156 -8.22 19.01 -31.52
CA GLU A 156 -8.14 18.24 -32.76
C GLU A 156 -7.80 16.77 -32.50
N THR A 157 -6.81 16.47 -31.66
CA THR A 157 -6.48 15.09 -31.26
C THR A 157 -7.66 14.39 -30.58
N MET A 158 -8.41 15.09 -29.72
CA MET A 158 -9.58 14.52 -29.04
C MET A 158 -10.75 14.24 -29.99
N LYS A 159 -10.90 15.00 -31.07
CA LYS A 159 -11.89 14.72 -32.13
C LYS A 159 -11.53 13.44 -32.89
N GLU A 160 -10.24 13.20 -33.18
CA GLU A 160 -9.78 11.96 -33.82
C GLU A 160 -9.95 10.74 -32.92
N VAL A 161 -9.60 10.86 -31.63
CA VAL A 161 -9.78 9.78 -30.65
C VAL A 161 -11.25 9.41 -30.49
N ARG A 162 -12.15 10.40 -30.50
CA ARG A 162 -13.61 10.17 -30.44
C ARG A 162 -14.16 9.53 -31.72
N LYS A 163 -13.64 9.89 -32.89
CA LYS A 163 -14.00 9.25 -34.16
C LYS A 163 -13.56 7.78 -34.22
N LYS A 164 -12.42 7.42 -33.60
CA LYS A 164 -11.91 6.04 -33.57
C LYS A 164 -12.56 5.12 -32.53
N ARG A 165 -13.35 5.65 -31.58
CA ARG A 165 -14.05 4.88 -30.53
C ARG A 165 -15.55 4.78 -30.81
N PHE A 166 -15.91 4.30 -32.00
CA PHE A 166 -17.29 4.00 -32.38
C PHE A 166 -17.48 2.49 -32.52
N TRP A 167 -17.57 1.78 -31.39
CA TRP A 167 -18.17 0.43 -31.21
C TRP A 167 -17.93 0.05 -29.73
N SER A 168 -18.87 -0.47 -28.94
CA SER A 168 -20.32 -0.57 -29.05
C SER A 168 -20.81 -0.87 -27.63
N SER A 169 -21.32 0.14 -26.94
CA SER A 169 -22.14 -0.05 -25.74
C SER A 169 -23.58 -0.27 -26.22
N LYS A 170 -23.91 -1.47 -26.70
CA LYS A 170 -25.30 -1.88 -26.97
C LYS A 170 -25.48 -3.40 -26.84
N LYS A 171 -25.84 -3.81 -25.63
CA LYS A 171 -26.93 -4.70 -25.19
C LYS A 171 -26.50 -5.48 -23.96
#